data_AF-A0A9W8PDZ6-F1
#
_entry.id   AF-A0A9W8PDZ6-F1
#
_cell.length_a   1.000
_cell.length_b   1.000
_cell.length_c   1.000
_cell.angle_alpha   90.00
_cell.angle_beta   90.00
_cell.angle_gamma   90.00
#
_symmetry.space_group_name_H-M   'P 1'
#
loop_
_entity.id
_entity.type
_entity.pdbx_description
1 polymer ?
#
loop_
_entity_poly.entity_id
_entity_poly.type
_entity_poly.pdbx_seq_one_letter_code
_entity_poly.pdbx_strand_id
1 'polypeptide(L)'
;MLVLVAGITGMVGQPVARTAIAEGHSVRGLSRNPDNFPAEISSKLESFVTCRDYFDTEAYAKAVKGVDVVIAALPTVPSVVGAGQLALLLEAEKAGVKVFHAASWNFDWTRLSLGDHETYDAYMSFKRLAELSCGLKPIYAFCGSILEYMFINYKKDGRRAAIDVENKMAMYAGSGEEKMSLISVDDLAKYTLAAVTDEEIIQRGVYYVESFRCTFPELADRYGKVRGMEIQKQCVGGQAELEGMLAQARQFMGPLQVNQYVELAYGLAILKGVAVCDPSDNKRWEGKITPIGFEQWLNENPDV
;
A
#
# COMPACT_ATOMS: atom_id res chain seq x y z
N MET A 1 10.71 -12.12 17.81
CA MET A 1 10.89 -12.76 16.49
C MET A 1 11.88 -11.94 15.67
N LEU A 2 12.52 -12.57 14.68
CA LEU A 2 13.29 -11.90 13.65
C LEU A 2 12.38 -11.59 12.46
N VAL A 3 12.18 -10.30 12.18
CA VAL A 3 11.36 -9.79 11.07
C VAL A 3 12.27 -9.28 9.96
N LEU A 4 12.14 -9.83 8.76
CA LEU A 4 12.73 -9.26 7.56
C LEU A 4 11.78 -8.24 6.96
N VAL A 5 12.24 -7.00 6.78
CA VAL A 5 11.54 -5.98 6.00
C VAL A 5 12.24 -5.81 4.65
N ALA A 6 11.63 -6.31 3.59
CA ALA A 6 12.15 -6.18 2.22
C ALA A 6 11.64 -4.90 1.56
N GLY A 7 12.52 -4.03 1.09
CA GLY A 7 12.16 -2.65 0.73
C GLY A 7 12.15 -1.70 1.95
N ILE A 8 12.98 -1.99 2.95
CA ILE A 8 13.00 -1.28 4.25
C ILE A 8 13.20 0.24 4.14
N THR A 9 13.85 0.73 3.08
CA THR A 9 14.11 2.15 2.87
C THR A 9 12.93 2.90 2.23
N GLY A 10 11.87 2.19 1.84
CA GLY A 10 10.69 2.77 1.20
C GLY A 10 9.71 3.44 2.15
N MET A 11 8.70 4.08 1.56
CA MET A 11 7.60 4.78 2.25
C MET A 11 6.90 3.90 3.31
N VAL A 12 6.69 2.62 3.01
CA VAL A 12 6.05 1.66 3.94
C VAL A 12 7.08 0.95 4.82
N GLY A 13 8.23 0.58 4.25
CA GLY A 13 9.25 -0.21 4.94
C GLY A 13 9.80 0.48 6.19
N GLN A 14 9.98 1.80 6.15
CA GLN A 14 10.53 2.55 7.29
C GLN A 14 9.59 2.55 8.51
N PRO A 15 8.30 2.94 8.39
CA PRO A 15 7.32 2.81 9.48
C PRO A 15 7.20 1.38 10.02
N VAL A 16 7.16 0.37 9.14
CA VAL A 16 7.09 -1.04 9.56
C VAL A 16 8.31 -1.42 10.41
N ALA A 17 9.52 -1.09 9.97
CA ALA A 17 10.73 -1.38 10.73
C ALA A 17 10.76 -0.64 12.07
N ARG A 18 10.38 0.64 12.09
CA ARG A 18 10.28 1.45 13.30
C ARG A 18 9.33 0.85 14.33
N THR A 19 8.12 0.47 13.88
CA THR A 19 7.10 -0.15 14.72
C THR A 19 7.56 -1.51 15.25
N ALA A 20 8.12 -2.36 14.39
CA ALA A 20 8.64 -3.67 14.81
C ALA A 20 9.74 -3.54 15.87
N ILE A 21 10.66 -2.58 15.72
CA ILE A 21 11.71 -2.30 16.72
C ILE A 21 11.08 -1.81 18.03
N ALA A 22 10.10 -0.91 17.96
CA ALA A 22 9.42 -0.38 19.14
C ALA A 22 8.66 -1.46 19.93
N GLU A 23 8.14 -2.48 19.24
CA GLU A 23 7.51 -3.66 19.85
C GLU A 23 8.52 -4.72 20.34
N GLY A 24 9.83 -4.43 20.25
CA GLY A 24 10.89 -5.30 20.76
C GLY A 24 11.25 -6.47 19.83
N HIS A 25 10.89 -6.41 18.55
CA HIS A 25 11.33 -7.39 17.56
C HIS A 25 12.73 -7.09 17.03
N SER A 26 13.48 -8.13 16.69
CA SER A 26 14.72 -7.98 15.93
C SER A 26 14.37 -7.74 14.47
N VAL A 27 14.94 -6.70 13.85
CA VAL A 27 14.62 -6.35 12.46
C VAL A 27 15.84 -6.52 11.57
N ARG A 28 15.66 -7.25 10.47
CA ARG A 28 16.60 -7.32 9.36
C ARG A 28 16.08 -6.49 8.20
N GLY A 29 16.94 -5.65 7.64
CA GLY A 29 16.62 -4.87 6.44
C GLY A 29 17.08 -5.54 5.16
N LEU A 30 16.30 -5.40 4.09
CA LEU A 30 16.72 -5.73 2.72
C LEU A 30 16.36 -4.57 1.78
N SER A 31 17.34 -4.05 1.04
CA SER A 31 17.15 -2.95 0.08
C SER A 31 18.32 -2.90 -0.90
N ARG A 32 18.13 -2.21 -2.02
CA ARG A 32 19.21 -1.95 -2.99
C ARG A 32 20.26 -0.97 -2.50
N ASN A 33 19.86 -0.03 -1.66
CA ASN A 33 20.76 0.98 -1.14
C ASN A 33 20.52 1.19 0.37
N PRO A 34 21.54 1.07 1.22
CA PRO A 34 21.47 1.46 2.63
C PRO A 34 21.58 2.99 2.87
N ASP A 35 21.99 3.77 1.87
CA ASP A 35 22.25 5.21 2.02
C ASP A 35 20.98 6.00 2.33
N ASN A 36 21.14 7.08 3.10
CA ASN A 36 20.06 7.95 3.57
C ASN A 36 18.95 7.24 4.37
N PHE A 37 19.25 6.04 4.90
CA PHE A 37 18.38 5.33 5.80
C PHE A 37 18.46 5.94 7.22
N PRO A 38 17.34 6.32 7.86
CA PRO A 38 17.36 7.04 9.14
C PRO A 38 18.18 6.32 10.22
N ALA A 39 19.09 7.07 10.87
CA ALA A 39 19.98 6.53 11.90
C ALA A 39 19.24 5.88 13.08
N GLU A 40 18.04 6.39 13.38
CA GLU A 40 17.13 5.88 14.40
C GLU A 40 16.64 4.43 14.14
N ILE A 41 16.59 4.01 12.87
CA ILE A 41 16.25 2.64 12.47
C ILE A 41 17.54 1.84 12.24
N SER A 42 18.48 2.40 11.47
CA SER A 42 19.68 1.69 11.00
C SER A 42 20.57 1.20 12.15
N SER A 43 20.71 1.99 13.22
CA SER A 43 21.51 1.64 14.40
C SER A 43 20.93 0.50 15.24
N LYS A 44 19.66 0.12 15.01
CA LYS A 44 18.93 -0.90 15.78
C LYS A 44 18.63 -2.16 14.96
N LEU A 45 19.09 -2.23 13.71
CA LEU A 45 18.91 -3.42 12.88
C LEU A 45 19.80 -4.56 13.39
N GLU A 46 19.26 -5.77 13.34
CA GLU A 46 20.03 -7.01 13.51
C GLU A 46 21.06 -7.14 12.38
N SER A 47 20.65 -6.86 11.14
CA SER A 47 21.53 -6.74 9.99
C SER A 47 20.83 -6.06 8.82
N PHE A 48 21.61 -5.67 7.82
CA PHE A 48 21.12 -5.14 6.56
C PHE A 48 21.71 -5.95 5.40
N VAL A 49 20.86 -6.43 4.50
CA VAL A 49 21.27 -7.14 3.29
C VAL A 49 21.03 -6.25 2.09
N THR A 50 22.11 -5.98 1.35
CA THR A 50 22.03 -5.25 0.09
C THR A 50 21.72 -6.21 -1.06
N CYS A 51 20.77 -5.85 -1.93
CA CYS A 51 20.51 -6.56 -3.19
C CYS A 51 20.86 -5.69 -4.40
N ARG A 52 21.21 -6.29 -5.54
CA ARG A 52 21.48 -5.53 -6.78
C ARG A 52 20.20 -4.97 -7.38
N ASP A 53 19.16 -5.79 -7.40
CA ASP A 53 17.83 -5.45 -7.89
C ASP A 53 16.75 -6.25 -7.14
N TYR A 54 15.51 -6.20 -7.63
CA TYR A 54 14.37 -6.90 -7.03
C TYR A 54 14.19 -8.34 -7.52
N PHE A 55 15.19 -8.89 -8.19
CA PHE A 55 15.26 -10.27 -8.69
C PHE A 55 16.53 -10.99 -8.20
N ASP A 56 17.30 -10.38 -7.30
CA ASP A 56 18.57 -10.90 -6.79
C ASP A 56 18.33 -12.04 -5.79
N THR A 57 18.09 -13.24 -6.32
CA THR A 57 17.74 -14.44 -5.52
C THR A 57 18.83 -14.82 -4.51
N GLU A 58 20.10 -14.54 -4.79
CA GLU A 58 21.19 -14.77 -3.85
C GLU A 58 21.07 -13.86 -2.61
N ALA A 59 20.79 -12.57 -2.83
CA ALA A 59 20.55 -11.63 -1.74
C ALA A 59 19.27 -11.98 -0.97
N TYR A 60 18.21 -12.42 -1.66
CA TYR A 60 16.98 -12.89 -1.02
C TYR A 60 17.23 -14.12 -0.14
N ALA A 61 17.90 -15.15 -0.65
CA ALA A 61 18.26 -16.36 0.10
C ALA A 61 19.09 -16.03 1.36
N LYS A 62 20.03 -15.08 1.25
CA LYS A 62 20.79 -14.58 2.40
C LYS A 62 19.89 -13.87 3.41
N ALA A 63 18.99 -13.00 2.94
CA ALA A 63 18.14 -12.18 3.79
C ALA A 63 17.14 -13.02 4.61
N VAL A 64 16.52 -14.03 4.00
CA VAL A 64 15.48 -14.86 4.65
C VAL A 64 16.03 -15.88 5.65
N LYS A 65 17.35 -16.11 5.69
CA LYS A 65 17.95 -17.14 6.53
C LYS A 65 17.69 -16.90 8.02
N GLY A 66 17.00 -17.83 8.67
CA GLY A 66 16.70 -17.79 10.12
C GLY A 66 15.64 -16.75 10.50
N VAL A 67 14.92 -16.20 9.52
CA VAL A 67 13.84 -15.22 9.72
C VAL A 67 12.54 -15.94 10.07
N ASP A 68 11.79 -15.39 11.03
CA ASP A 68 10.47 -15.92 11.42
C ASP A 68 9.37 -15.39 10.49
N VAL A 69 9.43 -14.08 10.20
CA VAL A 69 8.43 -13.32 9.44
C VAL A 69 9.09 -12.50 8.35
N VAL A 70 8.57 -12.58 7.13
CA VAL A 70 8.95 -11.68 6.02
C VAL A 70 7.81 -10.71 5.77
N ILE A 71 8.11 -9.41 5.70
CA ILE A 71 7.21 -8.35 5.27
C ILE A 71 7.77 -7.74 3.99
N ALA A 72 7.07 -7.95 2.88
CA ALA A 72 7.41 -7.37 1.59
C ALA A 72 6.84 -5.94 1.48
N ALA A 73 7.71 -4.94 1.52
CA ALA A 73 7.44 -3.53 1.28
C ALA A 73 8.11 -3.06 -0.03
N LEU A 74 7.90 -3.82 -1.09
CA LEU A 74 8.53 -3.61 -2.40
C LEU A 74 7.82 -2.50 -3.21
N PRO A 75 8.52 -1.84 -4.16
CA PRO A 75 7.91 -0.84 -5.03
C PRO A 75 6.74 -1.38 -5.86
N THR A 76 5.80 -0.49 -6.19
CA THR A 76 4.58 -0.77 -6.98
C THR A 76 4.83 -0.94 -8.48
N VAL A 77 6.05 -1.31 -8.89
CA VAL A 77 6.37 -1.61 -10.29
C VAL A 77 5.80 -2.99 -10.64
N PRO A 78 5.00 -3.15 -11.71
CA PRO A 78 4.29 -4.40 -12.01
C PRO A 78 5.19 -5.65 -12.03
N SER A 79 6.39 -5.56 -12.62
CA SER A 79 7.34 -6.67 -12.67
C SER A 79 7.89 -7.04 -11.28
N VAL A 80 8.03 -6.05 -10.39
CA VAL A 80 8.49 -6.24 -9.01
C VAL A 80 7.38 -6.84 -8.14
N VAL A 81 6.17 -6.30 -8.22
CA VAL A 81 4.99 -6.82 -7.49
C VAL A 81 4.66 -8.26 -7.93
N GLY A 82 4.74 -8.53 -9.23
CA GLY A 82 4.50 -9.86 -9.80
C GLY A 82 5.65 -10.82 -9.53
N ALA A 83 6.71 -10.70 -10.33
CA ALA A 83 7.78 -11.69 -10.36
C ALA A 83 8.83 -11.49 -9.26
N GLY A 84 9.20 -10.25 -8.94
CA GLY A 84 10.21 -9.98 -7.90
C GLY A 84 9.76 -10.44 -6.50
N GLN A 85 8.51 -10.16 -6.15
CA GLN A 85 7.90 -10.62 -4.91
C GLN A 85 7.74 -12.14 -4.87
N LEU A 86 7.37 -12.77 -5.98
CA LEU A 86 7.30 -14.22 -6.08
C LEU A 86 8.68 -14.86 -5.82
N ALA A 87 9.76 -14.29 -6.36
CA ALA A 87 11.10 -14.76 -6.09
C ALA A 87 11.45 -14.68 -4.59
N LEU A 88 11.09 -13.59 -3.91
CA LEU A 88 11.29 -13.45 -2.47
C LEU A 88 10.47 -14.48 -1.67
N LEU A 89 9.21 -14.71 -2.06
CA LEU A 89 8.33 -15.70 -1.43
C LEU A 89 8.91 -17.12 -1.53
N LEU A 90 9.40 -17.50 -2.72
CA LEU A 90 9.98 -18.83 -2.94
C LEU A 90 11.28 -19.03 -2.13
N GLU A 91 12.12 -18.00 -2.00
CA GLU A 91 13.30 -18.09 -1.11
C GLU A 91 12.88 -18.17 0.36
N ALA A 92 11.85 -17.43 0.78
CA ALA A 92 11.32 -17.51 2.14
C ALA A 92 10.78 -18.93 2.47
N GLU A 93 10.05 -19.55 1.55
CA GLU A 93 9.59 -20.94 1.69
C GLU A 93 10.77 -21.91 1.84
N LYS A 94 11.76 -21.84 0.96
CA LYS A 94 12.97 -22.70 1.02
C LYS A 94 13.70 -22.57 2.35
N ALA A 95 13.73 -21.36 2.92
CA ALA A 95 14.36 -21.08 4.21
C ALA A 95 13.49 -21.48 5.42
N GLY A 96 12.25 -21.92 5.20
CA GLY A 96 11.34 -22.38 6.25
C GLY A 96 10.62 -21.27 7.03
N VAL A 97 10.57 -20.06 6.48
CA VAL A 97 9.82 -18.91 7.03
C VAL A 97 8.36 -19.31 7.28
N LYS A 98 7.77 -18.84 8.39
CA LYS A 98 6.41 -19.23 8.80
C LYS A 98 5.32 -18.26 8.40
N VAL A 99 5.66 -16.98 8.31
CA VAL A 99 4.70 -15.92 7.95
C VAL A 99 5.30 -15.05 6.87
N PHE A 100 4.54 -14.84 5.80
CA PHE A 100 4.91 -13.93 4.72
C PHE A 100 3.79 -12.93 4.51
N HIS A 101 4.06 -11.65 4.72
CA HIS A 101 3.16 -10.56 4.38
C HIS A 101 3.56 -10.00 3.01
N ALA A 102 2.63 -10.05 2.05
CA ALA A 102 2.85 -9.56 0.70
C ALA A 102 2.67 -8.03 0.65
N ALA A 103 3.47 -7.37 -0.17
CA ALA A 103 3.21 -6.01 -0.63
C ALA A 103 1.83 -6.00 -1.28
N SER A 104 0.86 -5.45 -0.56
CA SER A 104 -0.56 -5.56 -0.90
C SER A 104 -1.44 -4.51 -0.24
N TRP A 105 -0.89 -3.47 0.39
CA TRP A 105 -1.64 -2.38 1.04
C TRP A 105 -2.35 -1.51 0.00
N ASN A 106 -3.55 -1.93 -0.40
CA ASN A 106 -4.30 -1.29 -1.47
C ASN A 106 -5.82 -1.58 -1.42
N PHE A 107 -6.53 -1.26 -2.50
CA PHE A 107 -7.95 -1.60 -2.67
C PHE A 107 -8.14 -3.11 -2.76
N ASP A 108 -9.35 -3.58 -2.47
CA ASP A 108 -9.72 -4.99 -2.62
C ASP A 108 -9.84 -5.40 -4.08
N TRP A 109 -8.69 -5.67 -4.70
CA TRP A 109 -8.59 -6.12 -6.08
C TRP A 109 -9.12 -7.55 -6.30
N THR A 110 -9.54 -8.28 -5.25
CA THR A 110 -10.17 -9.60 -5.43
C THR A 110 -11.52 -9.52 -6.13
N ARG A 111 -12.10 -8.32 -6.17
CA ARG A 111 -13.36 -7.97 -6.84
C ARG A 111 -13.15 -7.37 -8.24
N LEU A 112 -11.91 -7.34 -8.72
CA LEU A 112 -11.54 -6.87 -10.06
C LEU A 112 -11.22 -8.04 -11.00
N SER A 113 -11.31 -7.79 -12.29
CA SER A 113 -10.82 -8.67 -13.35
C SER A 113 -9.49 -8.16 -13.92
N LEU A 114 -8.68 -9.05 -14.50
CA LEU A 114 -7.48 -8.63 -15.22
C LEU A 114 -7.86 -7.66 -16.34
N GLY A 115 -7.15 -6.54 -16.42
CA GLY A 115 -7.44 -5.46 -17.36
C GLY A 115 -8.42 -4.40 -16.84
N ASP A 116 -9.07 -4.62 -15.69
CA ASP A 116 -9.86 -3.56 -15.04
C ASP A 116 -8.93 -2.42 -14.60
N HIS A 117 -7.74 -2.75 -14.07
CA HIS A 117 -6.82 -1.78 -13.50
C HIS A 117 -5.36 -2.26 -13.59
N GLU A 118 -4.53 -1.54 -14.34
CA GLU A 118 -3.16 -1.92 -14.70
C GLU A 118 -2.25 -2.18 -13.48
N THR A 119 -2.37 -1.37 -12.43
CA THR A 119 -1.63 -1.60 -11.17
C THR A 119 -2.00 -2.93 -10.53
N TYR A 120 -3.28 -3.30 -10.51
CA TYR A 120 -3.78 -4.47 -9.79
C TYR A 120 -3.62 -5.78 -10.54
N ASP A 121 -3.44 -5.73 -11.86
CA ASP A 121 -3.11 -6.92 -12.68
C ASP A 121 -1.89 -7.66 -12.13
N ALA A 122 -0.86 -6.93 -11.67
CA ALA A 122 0.34 -7.52 -11.08
C ALA A 122 0.07 -8.23 -9.73
N TYR A 123 -0.81 -7.69 -8.89
CA TYR A 123 -1.16 -8.29 -7.59
C TYR A 123 -2.02 -9.54 -7.78
N MET A 124 -3.00 -9.49 -8.67
CA MET A 124 -3.80 -10.64 -9.06
C MET A 124 -2.92 -11.77 -9.63
N SER A 125 -1.97 -11.40 -10.50
CA SER A 125 -1.02 -12.34 -11.09
C SER A 125 -0.09 -12.94 -10.03
N PHE A 126 0.45 -12.12 -9.12
CA PHE A 126 1.26 -12.59 -7.99
C PHE A 126 0.48 -13.59 -7.13
N LYS A 127 -0.75 -13.24 -6.69
CA LYS A 127 -1.58 -14.14 -5.87
C LYS A 127 -1.78 -15.48 -6.58
N ARG A 128 -2.11 -15.44 -7.86
CA ARG A 128 -2.34 -16.68 -8.63
C ARG A 128 -1.08 -17.53 -8.75
N LEU A 129 0.07 -16.92 -9.00
CA LEU A 129 1.34 -17.64 -9.09
C LEU A 129 1.78 -18.20 -7.74
N ALA A 130 1.62 -17.45 -6.65
CA ALA A 130 1.91 -17.90 -5.30
C ALA A 130 1.10 -19.15 -4.94
N GLU A 131 -0.22 -19.15 -5.20
CA GLU A 131 -1.09 -20.33 -4.98
C GLU A 131 -0.65 -21.58 -5.75
N LEU A 132 -0.11 -21.39 -6.95
CA LEU A 132 0.27 -22.48 -7.85
C LEU A 132 1.70 -22.98 -7.62
N SER A 133 2.53 -22.22 -6.92
CA SER A 133 3.98 -22.45 -6.87
C SER A 133 4.57 -22.52 -5.46
N CYS A 134 3.82 -22.16 -4.41
CA CYS A 134 4.34 -22.01 -3.06
C CYS A 134 3.34 -22.54 -2.01
N GLY A 135 3.81 -23.35 -1.07
CA GLY A 135 3.07 -23.83 0.09
C GLY A 135 3.00 -22.82 1.24
N LEU A 136 3.96 -21.88 1.33
CA LEU A 136 3.88 -20.73 2.23
C LEU A 136 2.85 -19.73 1.69
N LYS A 137 1.69 -19.65 2.34
CA LYS A 137 0.58 -18.78 1.94
C LYS A 137 0.84 -17.33 2.38
N PRO A 138 0.86 -16.36 1.46
CA PRO A 138 0.99 -14.95 1.83
C PRO A 138 -0.24 -14.39 2.55
N ILE A 139 -0.01 -13.38 3.40
CA ILE A 139 -1.03 -12.50 3.95
C ILE A 139 -1.18 -11.27 3.05
N TYR A 140 -2.41 -10.90 2.73
CA TYR A 140 -2.77 -9.70 1.96
C TYR A 140 -3.48 -8.65 2.83
N ALA A 141 -3.18 -7.37 2.63
CA ALA A 141 -3.72 -6.28 3.44
C ALA A 141 -4.56 -5.30 2.62
N PHE A 142 -5.88 -5.30 2.78
CA PHE A 142 -6.71 -4.31 2.13
C PHE A 142 -6.90 -3.11 3.04
N CYS A 143 -6.43 -1.94 2.59
CA CYS A 143 -6.41 -0.74 3.42
C CYS A 143 -6.91 0.54 2.75
N GLY A 144 -7.51 0.41 1.56
CA GLY A 144 -7.94 1.56 0.80
C GLY A 144 -6.74 2.37 0.30
N SER A 145 -6.82 3.71 0.40
CA SER A 145 -5.77 4.62 -0.06
C SER A 145 -4.79 5.01 1.05
N ILE A 146 -3.49 5.01 0.74
CA ILE A 146 -2.44 5.47 1.66
C ILE A 146 -2.28 6.99 1.53
N LEU A 147 -2.39 7.73 2.64
CA LEU A 147 -2.34 9.20 2.67
C LEU A 147 -1.01 9.74 2.14
N GLU A 148 0.10 9.15 2.58
CA GLU A 148 1.45 9.53 2.19
C GLU A 148 1.70 9.29 0.71
N TYR A 149 1.01 8.33 0.10
CA TYR A 149 1.04 8.18 -1.35
C TYR A 149 0.23 9.27 -2.01
N MET A 150 -1.02 9.44 -1.59
CA MET A 150 -2.01 10.37 -2.14
C MET A 150 -1.54 11.82 -2.12
N PHE A 151 -0.87 12.25 -1.04
CA PHE A 151 -0.51 13.66 -0.82
C PHE A 151 0.99 13.97 -0.98
N ILE A 152 1.87 13.00 -0.78
CA ILE A 152 3.33 13.24 -0.77
C ILE A 152 4.01 12.56 -1.96
N ASN A 153 3.83 11.24 -2.13
CA ASN A 153 4.63 10.46 -3.07
C ASN A 153 4.07 10.41 -4.50
N TYR A 154 2.83 10.84 -4.74
CA TYR A 154 2.22 10.86 -6.08
C TYR A 154 3.12 11.54 -7.15
N LYS A 155 3.87 12.58 -6.75
CA LYS A 155 4.78 13.34 -7.64
C LYS A 155 5.88 12.46 -8.21
N LYS A 156 6.36 11.47 -7.45
CA LYS A 156 7.45 10.57 -7.89
C LYS A 156 7.05 9.73 -9.09
N ASP A 157 5.77 9.44 -9.21
CA ASP A 157 5.19 8.63 -10.30
C ASP A 157 4.61 9.50 -11.43
N GLY A 158 4.74 10.83 -11.33
CA GLY A 158 4.16 11.77 -12.29
C GLY A 158 2.62 11.77 -12.28
N ARG A 159 2.00 11.35 -11.17
CA ARG A 159 0.55 11.33 -11.00
C ARG A 159 0.01 12.72 -10.64
N ARG A 160 -1.31 12.86 -10.64
CA ARG A 160 -1.99 14.10 -10.22
C ARG A 160 -2.14 14.12 -8.70
N ALA A 161 -2.16 15.32 -8.14
CA ALA A 161 -2.49 15.53 -6.74
C ALA A 161 -3.95 15.15 -6.49
N ALA A 162 -4.26 14.62 -5.31
CA ALA A 162 -5.65 14.42 -4.90
C ALA A 162 -6.40 15.76 -4.73
N ILE A 163 -5.72 16.77 -4.19
CA ILE A 163 -6.21 18.14 -4.10
C ILE A 163 -5.23 19.04 -4.84
N ASP A 164 -5.73 19.74 -5.85
CA ASP A 164 -5.01 20.81 -6.53
C ASP A 164 -5.06 22.07 -5.66
N VAL A 165 -4.03 22.25 -4.85
CA VAL A 165 -3.92 23.36 -3.90
C VAL A 165 -3.78 24.70 -4.62
N GLU A 166 -3.12 24.74 -5.77
CA GLU A 166 -2.90 25.95 -6.56
C GLU A 166 -4.23 26.50 -7.08
N ASN A 167 -5.07 25.62 -7.64
CA ASN A 167 -6.38 25.99 -8.16
C ASN A 167 -7.51 25.82 -7.14
N LYS A 168 -7.20 25.41 -5.90
CA LYS A 168 -8.15 25.11 -4.81
C LYS A 168 -9.26 24.16 -5.25
N MET A 169 -8.89 23.06 -5.90
CA MET A 169 -9.82 22.16 -6.56
C MET A 169 -9.60 20.71 -6.15
N ALA A 170 -10.69 19.99 -5.94
CA ALA A 170 -10.73 18.56 -5.70
C ALA A 170 -11.63 17.91 -6.76
N MET A 171 -11.07 17.02 -7.56
CA MET A 171 -11.81 16.27 -8.58
C MET A 171 -12.25 14.92 -8.03
N TYR A 172 -13.50 14.54 -8.24
CA TYR A 172 -14.03 13.25 -7.80
C TYR A 172 -14.93 12.61 -8.88
N ALA A 173 -15.04 11.29 -8.85
CA ALA A 173 -15.92 10.55 -9.74
C ALA A 173 -17.22 10.16 -9.03
N GLY A 174 -18.29 9.96 -9.79
CA GLY A 174 -19.58 9.50 -9.28
C GLY A 174 -20.42 10.60 -8.63
N SER A 175 -21.26 10.18 -7.70
CA SER A 175 -22.21 11.05 -7.01
C SER A 175 -21.55 11.96 -5.96
N GLY A 176 -20.39 11.56 -5.45
CA GLY A 176 -19.73 12.20 -4.30
C GLY A 176 -20.12 11.57 -2.97
N GLU A 177 -20.99 10.58 -2.98
CA GLU A 177 -21.39 9.77 -1.81
C GLU A 177 -20.55 8.49 -1.67
N GLU A 178 -19.71 8.20 -2.66
CA GLU A 178 -18.83 7.04 -2.65
C GLU A 178 -17.74 7.21 -1.60
N LYS A 179 -17.77 6.32 -0.60
CA LYS A 179 -16.78 6.31 0.48
C LYS A 179 -15.49 5.61 0.04
N MET A 180 -14.39 6.02 0.65
CA MET A 180 -13.11 5.34 0.55
C MET A 180 -12.52 5.14 1.94
N SER A 181 -11.88 4.00 2.14
CA SER A 181 -11.00 3.76 3.27
C SER A 181 -9.67 4.47 3.03
N LEU A 182 -9.15 5.16 4.04
CA LEU A 182 -7.85 5.82 4.00
C LEU A 182 -7.02 5.38 5.19
N ILE A 183 -5.71 5.28 5.00
CA ILE A 183 -4.77 4.85 6.04
C ILE A 183 -3.49 5.69 6.02
N SER A 184 -2.95 6.01 7.20
CA SER A 184 -1.59 6.52 7.33
C SER A 184 -0.57 5.38 7.30
N VAL A 185 0.67 5.64 6.89
CA VAL A 185 1.71 4.59 6.94
C VAL A 185 2.03 4.12 8.36
N ASP A 186 1.82 4.96 9.37
CA ASP A 186 2.05 4.61 10.76
C ASP A 186 0.99 3.62 11.28
N ASP A 187 -0.30 3.86 10.98
CA ASP A 187 -1.33 2.88 11.33
C ASP A 187 -1.24 1.61 10.50
N LEU A 188 -0.91 1.74 9.21
CA LEU A 188 -0.61 0.61 8.33
C LEU A 188 0.49 -0.27 8.94
N ALA A 189 1.57 0.32 9.46
CA ALA A 189 2.64 -0.41 10.11
C ALA A 189 2.17 -1.15 11.36
N LYS A 190 1.42 -0.48 12.25
CA LYS A 190 0.85 -1.11 13.47
C LYS A 190 -0.06 -2.29 13.12
N TYR A 191 -0.96 -2.11 12.15
CA TYR A 191 -1.86 -3.18 11.72
C TYR A 191 -1.13 -4.33 11.04
N THR A 192 -0.06 -4.04 10.29
CA THR A 192 0.79 -5.08 9.69
C THR A 192 1.45 -5.94 10.75
N LEU A 193 2.03 -5.33 11.79
CA LEU A 193 2.67 -6.07 12.89
C LEU A 193 1.65 -6.87 13.71
N ALA A 194 0.48 -6.30 13.97
CA ALA A 194 -0.61 -7.03 14.60
C ALA A 194 -1.06 -8.25 13.75
N ALA A 195 -1.18 -8.08 12.43
CA ALA A 195 -1.62 -9.13 11.52
C ALA A 195 -0.64 -10.31 11.41
N VAL A 196 0.68 -10.05 11.35
CA VAL A 196 1.69 -11.12 11.23
C VAL A 196 1.92 -11.91 12.53
N THR A 197 1.23 -11.53 13.61
CA THR A 197 1.27 -12.21 14.91
C THR A 197 -0.09 -12.76 15.34
N ASP A 198 -1.14 -12.56 14.54
CA ASP A 198 -2.50 -13.02 14.81
C ASP A 198 -2.76 -14.33 14.06
N GLU A 199 -2.90 -15.43 14.80
CA GLU A 199 -3.05 -16.78 14.25
C GLU A 199 -4.27 -16.90 13.31
N GLU A 200 -5.36 -16.20 13.59
CA GLU A 200 -6.55 -16.22 12.72
C GLU A 200 -6.28 -15.49 11.41
N ILE A 201 -5.57 -14.36 11.45
CA ILE A 201 -5.20 -13.62 10.23
C ILE A 201 -4.18 -14.40 9.40
N ILE A 202 -3.19 -15.02 10.06
CA ILE A 202 -2.22 -15.89 9.40
C ILE A 202 -2.95 -17.05 8.68
N GLN A 203 -3.94 -17.66 9.33
CA GLN A 203 -4.73 -18.74 8.72
C GLN A 203 -5.64 -18.24 7.59
N ARG A 204 -6.27 -17.07 7.79
CA ARG A 204 -7.20 -16.45 6.82
C ARG A 204 -6.46 -15.91 5.60
N GLY A 205 -5.21 -15.49 5.74
CA GLY A 205 -4.36 -14.95 4.68
C GLY A 205 -4.76 -13.55 4.19
N VAL A 206 -5.70 -12.88 4.86
CA VAL A 206 -6.16 -11.55 4.48
C VAL A 206 -6.66 -10.77 5.69
N TYR A 207 -6.50 -9.44 5.67
CA TYR A 207 -7.13 -8.53 6.61
C TYR A 207 -7.47 -7.18 5.97
N TYR A 208 -8.43 -6.49 6.58
CA TYR A 208 -9.04 -5.25 6.11
C TYR A 208 -8.95 -4.19 7.21
N VAL A 209 -8.24 -3.09 6.97
CA VAL A 209 -8.05 -2.04 7.99
C VAL A 209 -8.10 -0.64 7.41
N GLU A 210 -8.41 0.36 8.21
CA GLU A 210 -8.41 1.76 7.79
C GLU A 210 -8.00 2.66 8.96
N SER A 211 -7.44 3.84 8.68
CA SER A 211 -7.34 4.90 9.70
C SER A 211 -8.70 5.59 9.87
N PHE A 212 -9.33 5.92 8.76
CA PHE A 212 -10.68 6.47 8.73
C PHE A 212 -11.31 6.25 7.35
N ARG A 213 -12.59 6.58 7.25
CA ARG A 213 -13.37 6.50 6.02
C ARG A 213 -14.16 7.79 5.82
N CYS A 214 -14.15 8.30 4.61
CA CYS A 214 -14.96 9.44 4.20
C CYS A 214 -15.20 9.42 2.69
N THR A 215 -16.06 10.29 2.19
CA THR A 215 -16.15 10.56 0.76
C THR A 215 -15.01 11.50 0.31
N PHE A 216 -14.76 11.59 -0.99
CA PHE A 216 -13.76 12.53 -1.52
C PHE A 216 -14.14 14.01 -1.28
N PRO A 217 -15.42 14.42 -1.48
CA PRO A 217 -15.90 15.73 -1.05
C PRO A 217 -15.63 16.05 0.43
N GLU A 218 -15.93 15.12 1.34
CA GLU A 218 -15.67 15.30 2.78
C GLU A 218 -14.17 15.44 3.08
N LEU A 219 -13.32 14.66 2.40
CA LEU A 219 -11.87 14.75 2.51
C LEU A 219 -11.39 16.16 2.11
N ALA A 220 -11.88 16.69 0.99
CA ALA A 220 -11.56 18.02 0.50
C ALA A 220 -11.99 19.12 1.47
N ASP A 221 -13.18 19.00 2.07
CA ASP A 221 -13.68 19.95 3.07
C ASP A 221 -12.84 19.95 4.35
N ARG A 222 -12.44 18.77 4.83
CA ARG A 222 -11.57 18.63 6.01
C ARG A 222 -10.19 19.20 5.73
N TYR A 223 -9.62 18.95 4.55
CA TYR A 223 -8.37 19.56 4.12
C TYR A 223 -8.46 21.09 4.11
N GLY A 224 -9.48 21.64 3.43
CA GLY A 224 -9.70 23.08 3.36
C GLY A 224 -9.85 23.73 4.73
N LYS A 225 -10.60 23.09 5.64
CA LYS A 225 -10.78 23.55 7.01
C LYS A 225 -9.45 23.66 7.77
N VAL A 226 -8.60 22.64 7.71
CA VAL A 226 -7.30 22.64 8.41
C VAL A 226 -6.33 23.65 7.79
N ARG A 227 -6.36 23.80 6.45
CA ARG A 227 -5.47 24.72 5.72
C ARG A 227 -6.01 26.15 5.60
N GLY A 228 -7.20 26.44 6.14
CA GLY A 228 -7.79 27.77 6.08
C GLY A 228 -8.17 28.22 4.67
N MET A 229 -8.58 27.30 3.81
CA MET A 229 -9.00 27.58 2.43
C MET A 229 -10.29 26.85 2.05
N GLU A 230 -11.08 27.45 1.17
CA GLU A 230 -12.22 26.79 0.56
C GLU A 230 -11.77 25.99 -0.66
N ILE A 231 -12.13 24.69 -0.71
CA ILE A 231 -11.80 23.80 -1.83
C ILE A 231 -13.06 23.58 -2.67
N GLN A 232 -12.99 23.94 -3.95
CA GLN A 232 -14.03 23.64 -4.93
C GLN A 232 -14.00 22.16 -5.28
N LYS A 233 -15.19 21.54 -5.37
CA LYS A 233 -15.34 20.12 -5.69
C LYS A 233 -15.95 19.98 -7.08
N GLN A 234 -15.28 19.26 -7.96
CA GLN A 234 -15.73 19.05 -9.34
C GLN A 234 -15.92 17.56 -9.61
N CYS A 235 -17.16 17.18 -9.97
CA CYS A 235 -17.43 15.86 -10.50
C CYS A 235 -16.83 15.74 -11.92
N VAL A 236 -16.04 14.69 -12.16
CA VAL A 236 -15.44 14.41 -13.47
C VAL A 236 -16.25 13.44 -14.32
N GLY A 237 -17.32 12.86 -13.79
CA GLY A 237 -18.20 11.93 -14.49
C GLY A 237 -18.66 10.76 -13.63
N GLY A 238 -19.69 10.06 -14.08
CA GLY A 238 -20.13 8.78 -13.53
C GLY A 238 -19.40 7.61 -14.20
N GLN A 239 -19.92 6.40 -13.96
CA GLN A 239 -19.29 5.18 -14.45
C GLN A 239 -19.11 5.16 -15.97
N ALA A 240 -20.16 5.49 -16.73
CA ALA A 240 -20.12 5.43 -18.19
C ALA A 240 -19.12 6.45 -18.79
N GLU A 241 -19.05 7.65 -18.22
CA GLU A 241 -18.09 8.67 -18.65
C GLU A 241 -16.65 8.23 -18.38
N LEU A 242 -16.37 7.70 -17.18
CA LEU A 242 -15.03 7.22 -16.83
C LEU A 242 -14.61 6.02 -17.68
N GLU A 243 -15.52 5.08 -17.95
CA GLU A 243 -15.26 3.94 -18.85
C GLU A 243 -14.91 4.43 -20.26
N GLY A 244 -15.65 5.40 -20.79
CA GLY A 244 -15.37 6.02 -22.08
C GLY A 244 -14.01 6.74 -22.12
N MET A 245 -13.71 7.54 -21.09
CA MET A 245 -12.43 8.23 -20.94
C MET A 245 -11.25 7.25 -20.84
N LEU A 246 -11.41 6.16 -20.06
CA LEU A 246 -10.37 5.15 -19.88
C LEU A 246 -10.14 4.36 -21.19
N ALA A 247 -11.21 4.00 -21.89
CA ALA A 247 -11.11 3.34 -23.19
C ALA A 247 -10.39 4.23 -24.22
N GLN A 248 -10.75 5.52 -24.28
CA GLN A 248 -10.07 6.48 -25.14
C GLN A 248 -8.59 6.63 -24.76
N ALA A 249 -8.29 6.76 -23.47
CA ALA A 249 -6.93 6.84 -22.97
C ALA A 249 -6.08 5.62 -23.41
N ARG A 250 -6.61 4.41 -23.24
CA ARG A 250 -5.96 3.15 -23.66
C ARG A 250 -5.80 3.01 -25.18
N GLN A 251 -6.62 3.71 -25.97
CA GLN A 251 -6.48 3.73 -27.43
C GLN A 251 -5.28 4.59 -27.89
N PHE A 252 -5.02 5.71 -27.20
CA PHE A 252 -4.01 6.69 -27.63
C PHE A 252 -2.71 6.65 -26.83
N MET A 253 -2.70 6.02 -25.66
CA MET A 253 -1.53 5.88 -24.80
C MET A 253 -1.14 4.42 -24.64
N GLY A 254 0.17 4.14 -24.71
CA GLY A 254 0.68 2.79 -24.49
C GLY A 254 0.66 2.40 -23.00
N PRO A 255 0.70 1.09 -22.66
CA PRO A 255 0.68 0.63 -21.26
C PRO A 255 1.82 1.17 -20.37
N LEU A 256 2.96 1.56 -20.96
CA LEU A 256 4.07 2.18 -20.22
C LEU A 256 3.76 3.61 -19.75
N GLN A 257 2.70 4.22 -20.28
CA GLN A 257 2.21 5.55 -19.89
C GLN A 257 1.07 5.49 -18.87
N VAL A 258 0.85 4.34 -18.24
CA VAL A 258 -0.25 4.08 -17.28
C VAL A 258 -0.47 5.21 -16.28
N ASN A 259 0.60 5.80 -15.72
CA ASN A 259 0.48 6.88 -14.73
C ASN A 259 -0.21 8.15 -15.25
N GLN A 260 -0.31 8.32 -16.57
CA GLN A 260 -1.03 9.45 -17.19
C GLN A 260 -2.55 9.30 -17.16
N TYR A 261 -3.06 8.07 -17.02
CA TYR A 261 -4.50 7.78 -17.09
C TYR A 261 -5.03 6.89 -15.97
N VAL A 262 -4.18 6.30 -15.13
CA VAL A 262 -4.56 5.33 -14.09
C VAL A 262 -5.59 5.87 -13.09
N GLU A 263 -5.65 7.18 -12.88
CA GLU A 263 -6.69 7.80 -12.02
C GLU A 263 -8.12 7.49 -12.49
N LEU A 264 -8.33 7.29 -13.79
CA LEU A 264 -9.64 6.88 -14.32
C LEU A 264 -9.99 5.45 -13.89
N ALA A 265 -9.00 4.55 -13.90
CA ALA A 265 -9.18 3.18 -13.40
C ALA A 265 -9.40 3.15 -11.88
N TYR A 266 -8.69 4.00 -11.12
CA TYR A 266 -8.96 4.19 -9.69
C TYR A 266 -10.37 4.74 -9.44
N GLY A 267 -10.82 5.70 -10.24
CA GLY A 267 -12.19 6.22 -10.19
C GLY A 267 -13.22 5.11 -10.38
N LEU A 268 -13.08 4.28 -11.41
CA LEU A 268 -13.96 3.13 -11.64
C LEU A 268 -13.91 2.11 -10.49
N ALA A 269 -12.73 1.88 -9.92
CA ALA A 269 -12.56 1.01 -8.76
C ALA A 269 -13.31 1.55 -7.52
N ILE A 270 -13.28 2.87 -7.30
CA ILE A 270 -14.06 3.54 -6.24
C ILE A 270 -15.57 3.35 -6.50
N LEU A 271 -16.05 3.58 -7.73
CA LEU A 271 -17.46 3.40 -8.08
C LEU A 271 -17.94 1.95 -7.92
N LYS A 272 -17.04 0.97 -8.14
CA LYS A 272 -17.30 -0.45 -7.87
C LYS A 272 -17.29 -0.80 -6.37
N GLY A 273 -16.94 0.17 -5.52
CA GLY A 273 -16.86 0.02 -4.06
C GLY A 273 -15.68 -0.83 -3.60
N VAL A 274 -14.61 -0.99 -4.39
CA VAL A 274 -13.43 -1.78 -3.98
C VAL A 274 -12.43 -0.97 -3.15
N ALA A 275 -12.62 0.35 -3.08
CA ALA A 275 -11.83 1.27 -2.25
C ALA A 275 -12.22 1.24 -0.76
N VAL A 276 -13.18 0.40 -0.39
CA VAL A 276 -13.75 0.31 0.95
C VAL A 276 -13.35 -1.01 1.60
N CYS A 277 -12.81 -0.94 2.81
CA CYS A 277 -12.42 -2.08 3.63
C CYS A 277 -13.64 -2.64 4.37
N ASP A 278 -14.48 -3.41 3.68
CA ASP A 278 -15.68 -4.03 4.28
C ASP A 278 -15.66 -5.58 4.15
N PRO A 279 -15.79 -6.33 5.27
CA PRO A 279 -15.81 -5.83 6.64
C PRO A 279 -14.46 -5.21 7.04
N SER A 280 -14.44 -4.35 8.06
CA SER A 280 -13.20 -3.84 8.66
C SER A 280 -12.82 -4.66 9.89
N ASP A 281 -11.56 -5.09 9.96
CA ASP A 281 -10.94 -5.76 11.10
C ASP A 281 -10.43 -4.77 12.17
N ASN A 282 -10.65 -3.45 12.04
CA ASN A 282 -10.17 -2.47 13.02
C ASN A 282 -10.54 -2.84 14.48
N LYS A 283 -11.78 -3.33 14.68
CA LYS A 283 -12.28 -3.77 15.99
C LYS A 283 -11.49 -4.92 16.59
N ARG A 284 -10.86 -5.76 15.75
CA ARG A 284 -10.02 -6.89 16.19
C ARG A 284 -8.86 -6.44 17.08
N TRP A 285 -8.34 -5.25 16.80
CA TRP A 285 -7.21 -4.66 17.50
C TRP A 285 -7.58 -3.38 18.26
N GLU A 286 -8.88 -3.21 18.56
CA GLU A 286 -9.35 -2.12 19.39
C GLU A 286 -8.69 -2.20 20.78
N GLY A 287 -8.23 -1.06 21.29
CA GLY A 287 -7.48 -0.96 22.55
C GLY A 287 -5.96 -1.17 22.42
N LYS A 288 -5.46 -1.73 21.32
CA LYS A 288 -4.01 -1.73 20.99
C LYS A 288 -3.65 -0.65 19.99
N ILE A 289 -4.52 -0.46 19.00
CA ILE A 289 -4.31 0.50 17.91
C ILE A 289 -5.44 1.52 17.96
N THR A 290 -5.06 2.78 18.10
CA THR A 290 -5.95 3.93 17.90
C THR A 290 -5.54 4.60 16.60
N PRO A 291 -6.35 4.49 15.54
CA PRO A 291 -5.99 5.07 14.27
C PRO A 291 -6.08 6.59 14.27
N ILE A 292 -5.25 7.22 13.45
CA ILE A 292 -5.19 8.67 13.31
C ILE A 292 -6.40 9.21 12.53
N GLY A 293 -6.89 10.37 12.94
CA GLY A 293 -7.86 11.14 12.16
C GLY A 293 -7.18 11.99 11.08
N PHE A 294 -7.88 12.32 10.00
CA PHE A 294 -7.31 13.09 8.90
C PHE A 294 -6.78 14.47 9.33
N GLU A 295 -7.50 15.21 10.16
CA GLU A 295 -7.06 16.55 10.59
C GLU A 295 -5.79 16.47 11.44
N GLN A 296 -5.69 15.45 12.29
CA GLN A 296 -4.46 15.23 13.05
C GLN A 296 -3.30 14.91 12.12
N TRP A 297 -3.49 13.99 11.17
CA TRP A 297 -2.47 13.67 10.18
C TRP A 297 -2.02 14.90 9.37
N LEU A 298 -2.96 15.77 8.97
CA LEU A 298 -2.65 17.03 8.29
C LEU A 298 -1.86 18.00 9.17
N ASN A 299 -2.12 18.06 10.47
CA ASN A 299 -1.35 18.91 11.39
C ASN A 299 0.07 18.39 11.60
N GLU A 300 0.26 17.08 11.55
CA GLU A 300 1.59 16.43 11.63
C GLU A 300 2.37 16.56 10.31
N ASN A 301 1.69 16.86 9.20
CA ASN A 301 2.27 17.04 7.87
C ASN A 301 1.98 18.45 7.32
N PRO A 302 2.64 19.51 7.82
CA PRO A 302 2.32 20.90 7.45
C PRO A 302 2.65 21.26 5.98
N ASP A 303 3.55 20.50 5.33
CA ASP A 303 3.98 20.74 3.95
C ASP A 303 3.02 20.12 2.89
N VAL A 304 2.00 19.39 3.35
CA VAL A 304 0.93 18.81 2.52
C VAL A 304 -0.23 19.79 2.37
#